data_AF-A0A3D3XTS4-F1
#
_entry.id   AF-A0A3D3XTS4-F1
#
_cell.length_a   1.000
_cell.length_b   1.000
_cell.length_c   1.000
_cell.angle_alpha   90.00
_cell.angle_beta   90.00
_cell.angle_gamma   90.00
#
_symmetry.space_group_name_H-M   'P 1'
#
loop_
_entity.id
_entity.type
_entity.pdbx_description
1 polymer ?
#
loop_
_entity_poly.entity_id
_entity_poly.type
_entity_poly.pdbx_seq_one_letter_code
_entity_poly.pdbx_strand_id
1 'polypeptide(L)'
;MNKDSVIIRVLGQEPVKTQVFGEGFDASTLLRIAGTDSLFSMNAGKIVKNGVEVATFEVSAPFFTVFADVADEYPDAFYKVKNESWTIGSLTQPTISGNYENTKCKTE
;
A
#
# COMPACT_ATOMS: atom_id res chain seq x y z
N MET A 1 -46.61 4.71 20.74
CA MET A 1 -45.33 4.70 20.01
C MET A 1 -44.41 3.74 20.75
N ASN A 2 -44.26 2.51 20.26
CA ASN A 2 -43.39 1.52 20.90
C ASN A 2 -41.93 1.90 20.62
N LYS A 3 -41.13 2.04 21.68
CA LYS A 3 -39.69 2.27 21.55
C LYS A 3 -39.00 0.91 21.46
N ASP A 4 -38.61 0.54 20.25
CA ASP A 4 -37.73 -0.61 20.06
C ASP A 4 -36.38 -0.31 20.71
N SER A 5 -35.94 -1.20 21.59
CA SER A 5 -34.73 -1.05 22.40
C SER A 5 -33.78 -2.19 22.05
N VAL A 6 -32.55 -1.86 21.64
CA VAL A 6 -31.49 -2.85 21.37
C VAL A 6 -30.51 -2.82 22.54
N ILE A 7 -30.31 -3.97 23.18
CA ILE A 7 -29.30 -4.15 24.22
C ILE A 7 -28.05 -4.74 23.58
N ILE A 8 -26.96 -3.96 23.54
CA ILE A 8 -25.64 -4.44 23.07
C ILE A 8 -24.81 -4.84 24.28
N ARG A 9 -24.32 -6.08 24.30
CA ARG A 9 -23.39 -6.59 25.31
C ARG A 9 -22.04 -6.88 24.64
N VAL A 10 -20.99 -6.15 25.01
CA VAL A 10 -19.63 -6.41 24.55
C VAL A 10 -19.07 -7.59 25.34
N LEU A 11 -18.75 -8.69 24.65
CA LEU A 11 -18.22 -9.93 25.25
C LEU A 11 -16.70 -9.90 25.42
N GLY A 12 -16.02 -9.04 24.68
CA GLY A 12 -14.57 -8.85 24.69
C GLY A 12 -14.14 -7.85 23.62
N GLN A 13 -12.91 -7.37 23.71
CA GLN A 13 -12.27 -6.57 22.66
C GLN A 13 -11.06 -7.33 22.17
N GLU A 14 -10.98 -7.52 20.85
CA GLU A 14 -9.82 -8.12 20.20
C GLU A 14 -9.21 -7.09 19.25
N PRO A 15 -7.88 -6.92 19.22
CA PRO A 15 -7.24 -6.09 18.22
C PRO A 15 -7.57 -6.60 16.82
N VAL A 16 -7.97 -5.69 15.92
CA VAL A 16 -8.26 -6.02 14.50
C VAL A 16 -7.09 -6.78 13.86
N LYS A 17 -5.85 -6.45 14.22
CA LYS A 17 -4.65 -7.16 13.76
C LYS A 17 -4.72 -8.66 14.09
N THR A 18 -5.09 -9.03 15.31
CA THR A 18 -5.16 -10.43 15.75
C THR A 18 -6.29 -11.17 15.05
N GLN A 19 -7.44 -10.52 14.89
CA GLN A 19 -8.59 -11.10 14.20
C GLN A 19 -8.32 -11.35 12.70
N VAL A 20 -7.62 -10.43 12.03
CA VAL A 20 -7.40 -10.50 10.57
C VAL A 20 -6.18 -11.35 10.21
N PHE A 21 -5.08 -11.26 10.98
CA PHE A 21 -3.80 -11.87 10.62
C PHE A 21 -3.35 -12.99 11.57
N GLY A 22 -4.09 -13.23 12.67
CA GLY A 22 -3.74 -14.21 13.70
C GLY A 22 -2.73 -13.70 14.72
N GLU A 23 -2.59 -14.46 15.81
CA GLU A 23 -1.54 -14.24 16.80
C GLU A 23 -0.14 -14.44 16.19
N GLY A 24 0.80 -13.56 16.54
CA GLY A 24 2.19 -13.65 16.08
C GLY A 24 2.48 -13.06 14.69
N PHE A 25 1.48 -12.47 14.02
CA PHE A 25 1.72 -11.80 12.73
C PHE A 25 2.72 -10.65 12.87
N ASP A 26 3.87 -10.78 12.20
CA ASP A 26 4.84 -9.71 12.06
C ASP A 26 4.59 -8.94 10.77
N ALA A 27 4.09 -7.71 10.91
CA ALA A 27 3.82 -6.82 9.80
C ALA A 27 5.10 -6.38 9.06
N SER A 28 6.28 -6.53 9.68
CA SER A 28 7.56 -6.27 9.01
C SER A 28 7.76 -7.15 7.77
N THR A 29 7.14 -8.34 7.75
CA THR A 29 7.19 -9.26 6.60
C THR A 29 6.53 -8.68 5.36
N LEU A 30 5.55 -7.78 5.51
CA LEU A 30 4.89 -7.10 4.39
C LEU A 30 5.80 -6.08 3.69
N LEU A 31 6.90 -5.67 4.34
CA LEU A 31 7.86 -4.75 3.75
C LEU A 31 8.78 -5.45 2.75
N ARG A 32 8.87 -6.78 2.77
CA ARG A 32 9.79 -7.53 1.93
C ARG A 32 9.21 -7.77 0.54
N ILE A 33 10.00 -7.50 -0.48
CA ILE A 33 9.64 -7.78 -1.86
C ILE A 33 9.88 -9.27 -2.13
N ALA A 34 8.81 -9.99 -2.47
CA ALA A 34 8.83 -11.43 -2.70
C ALA A 34 9.92 -11.82 -3.72
N GLY A 35 10.61 -12.93 -3.45
CA GLY A 35 11.73 -13.38 -4.30
C GLY A 35 13.04 -12.60 -4.12
N THR A 36 13.10 -11.63 -3.20
CA THR A 36 14.30 -10.82 -2.95
C THR A 36 14.60 -10.61 -1.46
N ASP A 37 15.80 -10.10 -1.17
CA ASP A 37 16.17 -9.58 0.16
C ASP A 37 15.91 -8.07 0.30
N SER A 38 15.23 -7.47 -0.68
CA SER A 38 14.95 -6.04 -0.70
C SER A 38 13.64 -5.70 0.00
N LEU A 39 13.55 -4.47 0.50
CA LEU A 39 12.36 -3.93 1.15
C LEU A 39 11.76 -2.80 0.29
N PHE A 40 10.45 -2.61 0.41
CA PHE A 40 9.81 -1.38 -0.05
C PHE A 40 10.30 -0.17 0.77
N SER A 41 10.57 0.94 0.09
CA SER A 41 10.72 2.23 0.76
C SER A 41 9.33 2.75 1.09
N MET A 42 9.08 3.09 2.35
CA MET A 42 7.79 3.57 2.81
C MET A 42 7.96 4.83 3.65
N ASN A 43 7.09 5.81 3.42
CA ASN A 43 7.03 7.00 4.26
C ASN A 43 5.59 7.49 4.38
N ALA A 44 5.29 8.18 5.48
CA ALA A 44 3.98 8.75 5.75
C ALA A 44 4.14 10.14 6.36
N GLY A 45 3.18 11.01 6.08
CA GLY A 45 3.22 12.39 6.52
C GLY A 45 1.86 13.05 6.49
N LYS A 46 1.89 14.37 6.54
CA LYS A 46 0.72 15.24 6.40
C LYS A 46 1.06 16.41 5.52
N ILE A 47 0.09 16.84 4.74
CA ILE A 47 0.16 18.08 3.96
C ILE A 47 -1.07 18.93 4.23
N VAL A 48 -0.95 20.23 4.03
CA VAL A 48 -2.08 21.16 4.13
C VAL A 48 -2.57 21.46 2.72
N LYS A 49 -3.84 21.14 2.43
CA LYS A 49 -4.49 21.47 1.16
C LYS A 49 -5.77 22.25 1.45
N ASN A 50 -5.85 23.47 0.92
CA ASN A 50 -6.99 24.37 1.14
C ASN A 50 -7.35 24.58 2.63
N GLY A 51 -6.34 24.65 3.50
CA GLY A 51 -6.52 24.83 4.95
C GLY A 51 -6.91 23.56 5.72
N VAL A 52 -7.01 22.41 5.05
CA VAL A 52 -7.30 21.11 5.67
C VAL A 52 -6.02 20.27 5.74
N GLU A 53 -5.72 19.71 6.92
CA GLU A 53 -4.66 18.70 7.06
C GLU A 53 -5.12 17.38 6.46
N VAL A 54 -4.34 16.85 5.53
CA VAL A 54 -4.59 15.56 4.88
C VAL A 54 -3.39 14.65 5.11
N ALA A 55 -3.65 13.44 5.59
CA ALA A 55 -2.61 12.42 5.72
C ALA A 55 -2.15 11.94 4.34
N THR A 56 -0.85 11.77 4.18
CA THR A 56 -0.23 11.25 2.97
C THR A 56 0.65 10.07 3.28
N PHE A 57 0.85 9.21 2.29
CA PHE A 57 1.82 8.13 2.35
C PHE A 57 2.40 7.89 0.95
N GLU A 58 3.58 7.31 0.91
CA GLU A 58 4.22 6.88 -0.32
C GLU A 58 4.95 5.56 -0.06
N VAL A 59 4.77 4.62 -0.98
CA VAL A 59 5.46 3.34 -1.03
C VAL A 59 6.16 3.23 -2.37
N SER A 60 7.45 2.91 -2.40
CA SER A 60 8.19 2.78 -3.66
C SER A 60 9.20 1.64 -3.63
N ALA A 61 9.44 1.09 -4.82
CA ALA A 61 10.51 0.13 -5.08
C ALA A 61 10.95 0.23 -6.55
N PRO A 62 12.24 0.04 -6.85
CA PRO A 62 12.70 0.07 -8.23
C PRO A 62 12.26 -1.17 -9.00
N PHE A 63 11.98 -1.01 -10.29
CA PHE A 63 11.51 -2.12 -11.14
C PHE A 63 12.52 -3.25 -11.27
N PHE A 64 13.83 -2.96 -11.21
CA PHE A 64 14.84 -4.02 -11.20
C PHE A 64 14.73 -4.96 -9.99
N THR A 65 14.11 -4.51 -8.89
CA THR A 65 13.84 -5.32 -7.71
C THR A 65 12.47 -5.99 -7.80
N VAL A 66 11.44 -5.25 -8.22
CA VAL A 66 10.06 -5.75 -8.29
C VAL A 66 9.91 -6.86 -9.34
N PHE A 67 10.58 -6.75 -10.48
CA PHE A 67 10.49 -7.69 -11.60
C PHE A 67 11.73 -8.59 -11.71
N ALA A 68 12.48 -8.75 -10.62
CA ALA A 68 13.71 -9.55 -10.62
C ALA A 68 13.46 -11.03 -10.98
N ASP A 69 12.27 -11.54 -10.66
CA ASP A 69 11.81 -12.90 -10.92
C ASP A 69 11.50 -13.18 -12.39
N VAL A 70 11.04 -12.17 -13.14
CA VAL A 70 10.64 -12.29 -14.56
C VAL A 70 11.65 -11.66 -15.53
N ALA A 71 12.73 -11.07 -15.01
CA ALA A 71 13.74 -10.35 -15.82
C ALA A 71 14.39 -11.24 -16.88
N ASP A 72 14.69 -12.50 -16.53
CA ASP A 72 15.31 -13.48 -17.45
C ASP A 72 14.32 -13.99 -18.51
N GLU A 73 13.02 -14.01 -18.21
CA GLU A 73 11.98 -14.45 -19.15
C GLU A 73 11.66 -13.36 -20.20
N TYR A 74 11.77 -12.08 -19.81
CA TYR A 74 11.43 -10.93 -20.66
C TYR A 74 12.53 -9.85 -20.69
N PRO A 75 13.76 -10.17 -21.13
CA PRO A 75 14.91 -9.27 -21.00
C PRO A 75 14.70 -7.93 -21.72
N ASP A 76 14.22 -7.95 -22.97
CA ASP A 76 14.04 -6.72 -23.76
C ASP A 76 12.99 -5.77 -23.16
N ALA A 77 11.92 -6.32 -22.58
CA ALA A 77 10.89 -5.53 -21.91
C ALA A 77 11.42 -4.97 -20.59
N PHE A 78 12.11 -5.81 -19.81
CA PHE A 78 12.74 -5.43 -18.55
C PHE A 78 13.77 -4.30 -18.74
N TYR A 79 14.68 -4.42 -19.71
CA TYR A 79 15.74 -3.43 -19.93
C TYR A 79 15.22 -2.03 -20.28
N LYS A 80 14.04 -1.92 -20.90
CA LYS A 80 13.39 -0.64 -21.22
C LYS A 80 12.97 0.12 -19.96
N VAL A 81 12.59 -0.58 -18.91
CA VAL A 81 11.96 0.00 -17.72
C VAL A 81 12.76 -0.23 -16.44
N LYS A 82 13.88 -0.95 -16.47
CA LYS A 82 14.64 -1.36 -15.26
C LYS A 82 15.02 -0.23 -14.31
N ASN A 83 15.22 0.98 -14.85
CA ASN A 83 15.62 2.17 -14.08
C ASN A 83 14.41 2.99 -13.58
N GLU A 84 13.20 2.60 -13.95
CA GLU A 84 11.96 3.16 -13.41
C GLU A 84 11.67 2.57 -12.03
N SER A 85 10.76 3.22 -11.29
CA SER A 85 10.30 2.77 -9.98
C SER A 85 8.80 2.61 -9.97
N TRP A 86 8.35 1.57 -9.28
CA TRP A 86 6.97 1.47 -8.86
C TRP A 86 6.76 2.43 -7.68
N THR A 87 5.69 3.21 -7.71
CA THR A 87 5.34 4.12 -6.63
C THR A 87 3.83 4.14 -6.43
N ILE A 88 3.39 3.96 -5.20
CA ILE A 88 2.00 4.10 -4.77
C ILE A 88 1.91 5.26 -3.78
N GLY A 89 0.92 6.12 -3.97
CA GLY A 89 0.71 7.29 -3.14
C GLY A 89 1.63 8.45 -3.51
N SER A 90 1.61 9.51 -2.69
CA SER A 90 2.51 10.64 -2.81
C SER A 90 2.62 11.35 -1.47
N LEU A 91 3.84 11.69 -1.04
CA LEU A 91 4.03 12.54 0.14
C LEU A 91 3.62 13.98 -0.09
N THR A 92 3.58 14.43 -1.35
CA THR A 92 3.37 15.85 -1.72
C THR A 92 1.97 16.14 -2.24
N GLN A 93 1.24 15.11 -2.67
CA GLN A 93 -0.11 15.24 -3.20
C GLN A 93 -1.07 14.33 -2.43
N PRO A 94 -2.22 14.84 -1.96
CA PRO A 94 -3.17 14.01 -1.27
C PRO A 94 -3.93 13.21 -2.30
N THR A 95 -3.66 11.91 -2.37
CA THR A 95 -4.44 10.97 -3.18
C THR A 95 -5.51 10.34 -2.29
N ILE A 96 -6.77 10.57 -2.63
CA ILE A 96 -7.95 10.24 -1.80
C ILE A 96 -8.21 8.72 -1.73
N SER A 97 -7.61 7.95 -2.63
CA SER A 97 -7.72 6.49 -2.67
C SER A 97 -6.36 5.94 -3.04
N GLY A 98 -5.69 5.26 -2.10
CA GLY A 98 -4.41 4.58 -2.32
C GLY A 98 -4.45 3.41 -3.32
N ASN A 99 -5.23 3.49 -4.41
CA ASN A 99 -5.33 2.46 -5.43
C ASN A 99 -5.05 3.04 -6.83
N TYR A 100 -3.89 2.67 -7.38
CA TYR A 100 -3.71 2.28 -8.78
C TYR A 100 -4.34 3.19 -9.85
N GLU A 101 -4.01 4.48 -9.91
CA GLU A 101 -4.14 5.18 -11.20
C GLU A 101 -2.98 4.77 -12.11
N ASN A 102 -3.12 3.61 -12.76
CA ASN A 102 -2.30 3.28 -13.91
C ASN A 102 -2.73 4.18 -15.08
N THR A 103 -2.25 5.42 -15.09
CA THR A 103 -2.48 6.40 -16.16
C THR A 103 -1.92 5.94 -17.51
N LYS A 104 -1.07 4.91 -17.55
CA LYS A 104 -0.53 4.30 -18.78
C LYS A 104 -1.44 3.22 -19.40
N CYS A 105 -2.46 2.73 -18.69
CA CYS A 105 -3.47 1.80 -19.23
C CYS A 105 -4.79 2.47 -19.62
N LYS A 106 -4.90 3.80 -19.55
CA LYS A 106 -5.97 4.54 -20.23
C LYS A 106 -5.58 4.69 -21.71
N THR A 107 -5.71 3.61 -22.48
CA THR A 107 -5.80 3.72 -23.94
C THR A 107 -7.10 4.44 -24.29
N GLU A 108 -7.00 5.39 -25.22
CA GLU A 108 -8.11 6.11 -25.86
C GLU A 108 -9.13 5.17 -26.51
#